data_AF-B7QGU6-F1
#
_entry.id   AF-B7QGU6-F1
#
_cell.length_a   1.000
_cell.length_b   1.000
_cell.length_c   1.000
_cell.angle_alpha   90.00
_cell.angle_beta   90.00
_cell.angle_gamma   90.00
#
_symmetry.space_group_name_H-M   'P 1'
#
loop_
_entity.id
_entity.type
_entity.pdbx_description
1 polymer ?
#
loop_
_entity_poly.entity_id
_entity_poly.type
_entity_poly.pdbx_seq_one_letter_code
_entity_poly.pdbx_strand_id
1 'polypeptide(L)'
;MRLVLEDFASKVPSQNWATLLESTCQFQGLDVYLAKYQVPTEADAMTKIQADLDETKIILHNTIEAVLERGEKLDDLVAKSEDLSAQSKAFYKTARKTNQCCRIL
;
A
#
# COMPACT_ATOMS: atom_id res chain seq x y z
N MET A 1 -2.62 -2.52 11.31
CA MET A 1 -3.18 -1.42 10.49
C MET A 1 -4.31 -0.65 11.21
N ARG A 2 -5.27 -1.32 11.88
CA ARG A 2 -6.39 -0.67 12.60
C ARG A 2 -5.97 0.42 13.61
N LEU A 3 -4.94 0.18 14.42
CA LEU A 3 -4.48 1.14 15.44
C LEU A 3 -4.03 2.49 14.86
N VAL A 4 -3.37 2.48 13.69
CA VAL A 4 -2.93 3.72 13.03
C VAL A 4 -4.12 4.52 12.52
N LEU A 5 -5.14 3.85 11.98
CA LEU A 5 -6.35 4.50 11.50
C LEU A 5 -7.18 5.10 12.65
N GLU A 6 -7.27 4.40 13.77
CA GLU A 6 -7.95 4.90 14.98
C GLU A 6 -7.21 6.11 15.58
N ASP A 7 -5.88 6.04 15.70
CA ASP A 7 -5.07 7.17 16.19
C ASP A 7 -5.16 8.38 15.25
N PHE A 8 -5.10 8.15 13.94
CA PHE A 8 -5.29 9.20 12.93
C PHE A 8 -6.67 9.86 13.05
N ALA A 9 -7.75 9.08 13.11
CA ALA A 9 -9.11 9.62 13.22
C ALA A 9 -9.35 10.38 14.53
N SER A 10 -8.62 10.02 15.60
CA SER A 10 -8.69 10.75 16.88
C SER A 10 -8.02 12.12 16.82
N LYS A 11 -7.00 12.29 15.96
CA LYS A 11 -6.19 13.51 15.87
C LYS A 11 -6.54 14.40 14.66
N VAL A 12 -7.07 13.81 13.60
CA VAL A 12 -7.41 14.49 12.34
C VAL A 12 -8.91 14.40 12.09
N PRO A 13 -9.66 15.51 12.25
CA PRO A 13 -11.11 15.52 12.06
C PRO A 13 -11.52 15.06 10.65
N SER A 14 -12.51 14.17 10.59
CA SER A 14 -12.99 13.57 9.33
C SER A 14 -13.52 14.56 8.30
N GLN A 15 -13.97 15.73 8.78
CA GLN A 15 -14.46 16.83 7.96
C GLN A 15 -13.37 17.40 7.03
N ASN A 16 -12.10 17.27 7.43
CA ASN A 16 -10.96 17.85 6.72
C ASN A 16 -10.31 16.85 5.75
N TRP A 17 -10.67 15.56 5.79
CA TRP A 17 -9.95 14.52 5.04
C TRP A 17 -9.96 14.72 3.53
N ALA A 18 -11.08 15.21 2.96
CA ALA A 18 -11.22 15.40 1.52
C ALA A 18 -10.32 16.52 0.96
N THR A 19 -9.92 17.48 1.79
CA THR A 19 -9.11 18.64 1.40
C THR A 19 -7.74 18.65 2.05
N LEU A 20 -7.43 17.62 2.84
CA LEU A 20 -6.17 17.50 3.55
C LEU A 20 -5.03 17.27 2.55
N LEU A 21 -3.97 18.08 2.68
CA LEU A 21 -2.74 17.88 1.94
C LEU A 21 -1.71 17.21 2.85
N GLU A 22 -0.87 16.36 2.29
CA GLU A 22 0.19 15.65 3.03
C GLU A 22 1.08 16.64 3.79
N SER A 23 1.46 17.76 3.15
CA SER A 23 2.32 18.79 3.72
C SER A 23 1.71 19.56 4.90
N THR A 24 0.38 19.57 5.03
CA THR A 24 -0.33 20.27 6.10
C THR A 24 -0.89 19.33 7.16
N CYS A 25 -0.80 18.01 6.93
CA CYS A 25 -1.23 17.00 7.88
C CYS A 25 -0.29 16.97 9.09
N GLN A 26 -0.81 17.32 10.27
CA GLN A 26 -0.05 17.29 11.52
C GLN A 26 -0.11 15.92 12.24
N PHE A 27 -0.28 14.84 11.49
CA PHE A 27 -0.23 13.50 12.05
C PHE A 27 1.22 13.01 12.11
N GLN A 28 1.75 12.85 13.33
CA GLN A 28 3.12 12.40 13.57
C GLN A 28 3.16 10.99 14.16
N GLY A 29 4.27 10.27 13.95
CA GLY A 29 4.49 8.92 14.50
C GLY A 29 4.23 7.77 13.51
N LEU A 30 3.92 8.06 12.24
CA LEU A 30 3.82 7.03 11.19
C LEU A 30 5.14 6.25 11.02
N ASP A 31 6.26 6.93 11.13
CA ASP A 31 7.61 6.37 11.12
C ASP A 31 7.85 5.39 12.28
N VAL A 32 7.41 5.76 13.49
CA VAL A 32 7.51 4.93 14.69
C VAL A 32 6.63 3.68 14.54
N TYR A 33 5.40 3.84 14.06
CA TYR A 33 4.54 2.71 13.74
C TYR A 33 5.20 1.82 12.68
N LEU A 34 5.69 2.38 11.58
CA LEU A 34 6.34 1.61 10.51
C LEU A 34 7.53 0.80 11.06
N ALA A 35 8.36 1.39 11.90
CA ALA A 35 9.50 0.74 12.55
C ALA A 35 9.07 -0.41 13.48
N LYS A 36 8.09 -0.17 14.37
CA LYS A 36 7.56 -1.18 15.30
C LYS A 36 7.01 -2.41 14.59
N TYR A 37 6.40 -2.22 13.41
CA TYR A 37 5.82 -3.30 12.62
C TYR A 37 6.80 -3.94 11.61
N GLN A 38 8.06 -3.50 11.52
CA GLN A 38 9.09 -4.26 10.78
C GLN A 38 9.44 -5.57 11.48
N VAL A 39 9.27 -5.64 12.80
CA VAL A 39 9.54 -6.82 13.62
C VAL A 39 8.21 -7.42 14.08
N PRO A 40 7.73 -8.54 13.46
CA PRO A 40 6.40 -9.09 13.73
C PRO A 40 6.14 -9.46 15.20
N THR A 41 7.20 -9.71 15.97
CA THR A 41 7.12 -10.08 17.40
C THR A 41 6.94 -8.88 18.34
N GLU A 42 7.27 -7.67 17.90
CA GLU A 42 7.14 -6.42 18.69
C GLU A 42 5.83 -5.67 18.41
N ALA A 43 5.10 -6.10 17.39
CA ALA A 43 3.73 -5.72 17.18
C ALA A 43 2.86 -6.25 18.34
N ASP A 44 2.11 -5.36 18.98
CA ASP A 44 1.33 -5.58 20.23
C ASP A 44 0.60 -6.93 20.34
N ALA A 45 0.28 -7.38 21.55
CA ALA A 45 -0.41 -8.68 21.79
C ALA A 45 -1.75 -8.83 21.05
N MET A 46 -2.40 -7.73 20.65
CA MET A 46 -3.58 -7.73 19.77
C MET A 46 -3.27 -8.21 18.33
N THR A 47 -2.02 -8.08 17.88
CA THR A 47 -1.51 -8.58 16.59
C THR A 47 -1.43 -10.11 16.55
N LYS A 48 -1.21 -10.77 17.69
CA LYS A 48 -1.26 -12.24 17.79
C LYS A 48 -2.67 -12.80 17.54
N ILE A 49 -3.72 -12.10 17.98
CA ILE A 49 -5.11 -12.49 17.73
C ILE A 49 -5.48 -12.30 16.23
N GLN A 50 -4.68 -11.52 15.49
CA GLN A 50 -4.86 -11.29 14.05
C GLN A 50 -4.11 -12.28 13.15
N ALA A 51 -3.32 -13.21 13.71
CA ALA A 51 -2.67 -14.28 12.94
C ALA A 51 -3.70 -15.17 12.20
N ASP A 52 -4.94 -15.28 12.72
CA ASP A 52 -6.05 -15.95 12.02
C ASP A 52 -6.56 -15.19 10.79
N LEU A 53 -6.11 -13.96 10.52
CA LEU A 53 -6.43 -13.22 9.28
C LEU A 53 -5.37 -13.37 8.17
N ASP A 54 -4.25 -14.07 8.38
CA ASP A 54 -3.19 -14.19 7.36
C ASP A 54 -3.63 -14.98 6.11
N GLU A 55 -4.79 -15.64 6.15
CA GLU A 55 -5.43 -16.23 4.96
C GLU A 55 -6.02 -15.15 4.00
N THR A 56 -6.29 -13.93 4.50
CA THR A 56 -6.84 -12.83 3.67
C THR A 56 -5.79 -12.11 2.84
N LYS A 57 -4.49 -12.24 3.15
CA LYS A 57 -3.40 -11.63 2.37
C LYS A 57 -3.28 -12.24 0.96
N ILE A 58 -3.39 -13.56 0.86
CA ILE A 58 -3.35 -14.28 -0.42
C ILE A 58 -4.56 -13.89 -1.29
N ILE A 59 -5.74 -13.82 -0.68
CA ILE A 59 -6.99 -13.48 -1.36
C ILE A 59 -6.94 -12.02 -1.86
N LEU A 60 -6.41 -11.08 -1.08
CA LEU A 60 -6.26 -9.67 -1.49
C LEU A 60 -5.32 -9.49 -2.68
N HIS A 61 -4.15 -10.15 -2.71
CA HIS A 61 -3.23 -10.09 -3.85
C HIS A 61 -3.89 -10.60 -5.14
N ASN A 62 -4.56 -11.76 -5.07
CA ASN A 62 -5.28 -12.32 -6.20
C ASN A 62 -6.46 -11.43 -6.66
N THR A 63 -7.13 -10.76 -5.72
CA THR A 63 -8.27 -9.89 -6.04
C THR A 63 -7.82 -8.57 -6.64
N ILE A 64 -6.69 -8.00 -6.22
CA ILE A 64 -6.13 -6.79 -6.84
C ILE A 64 -5.74 -7.10 -8.30
N GLU A 65 -5.04 -8.20 -8.56
CA GLU A 65 -4.73 -8.62 -9.95
C GLU A 65 -6.00 -8.86 -10.77
N ALA A 66 -6.99 -9.56 -10.22
CA ALA A 66 -8.25 -9.85 -10.91
C ALA A 66 -9.15 -8.61 -11.13
N VAL A 67 -9.12 -7.64 -10.20
CA VAL A 67 -9.84 -6.35 -10.34
C VAL A 67 -9.15 -5.47 -11.38
N LEU A 68 -7.82 -5.46 -11.41
CA LEU A 68 -7.03 -4.74 -12.42
C LEU A 68 -7.26 -5.33 -13.83
N GLU A 69 -7.30 -6.66 -13.98
CA GLU A 69 -7.55 -7.28 -15.30
C GLU A 69 -8.95 -7.00 -15.89
N ARG A 70 -9.95 -6.71 -15.05
CA ARG A 70 -11.34 -6.51 -15.50
C ARG A 70 -11.66 -5.08 -15.96
N GLY A 71 -10.76 -4.11 -15.75
CA GLY A 71 -11.05 -2.68 -15.96
C GLY A 71 -10.00 -1.86 -16.74
N GLU A 72 -8.72 -1.95 -16.40
CA GLU A 72 -7.61 -1.19 -17.05
C GLU A 72 -6.28 -1.91 -16.80
N LYS A 73 -5.38 -2.00 -17.81
CA LYS A 73 -4.07 -2.64 -17.60
C LYS A 73 -3.26 -1.80 -16.61
N LEU A 74 -2.56 -2.46 -15.67
CA LEU A 74 -1.64 -1.80 -14.74
C LEU A 74 -0.62 -0.89 -15.46
N ASP A 75 -0.23 -1.25 -16.69
CA ASP A 75 0.63 -0.42 -17.53
C ASP A 75 -0.02 0.91 -17.96
N ASP A 76 -1.33 0.91 -18.22
CA ASP A 76 -2.09 2.09 -18.58
C ASP A 76 -2.22 3.03 -17.37
N LEU A 77 -2.40 2.46 -16.17
CA LEU A 77 -2.41 3.22 -14.90
C LEU A 77 -1.06 3.88 -14.63
N VAL A 78 0.04 3.14 -14.77
CA VAL A 78 1.40 3.69 -14.60
C VAL A 78 1.68 4.78 -15.64
N ALA A 79 1.20 4.61 -16.87
CA ALA A 79 1.37 5.62 -17.92
C ALA A 79 0.60 6.91 -17.59
N LYS A 80 -0.66 6.80 -17.15
CA LYS A 80 -1.57 7.91 -16.85
C LYS A 80 -1.30 8.61 -15.51
N SER A 81 -0.65 7.95 -14.54
CA SER A 81 -0.40 8.52 -13.21
C SER A 81 0.45 9.80 -13.30
N GLU A 82 -0.07 10.92 -12.79
CA GLU A 82 0.67 12.19 -12.69
C GLU A 82 1.63 12.21 -11.49
N ASP A 83 1.33 11.40 -10.46
CA ASP A 83 2.13 11.29 -9.23
C ASP A 83 3.46 10.54 -9.44
N LEU A 84 3.56 9.73 -10.50
CA LEU A 84 4.78 9.02 -10.84
C LEU A 84 5.69 9.87 -11.71
N SER A 85 6.90 10.13 -11.22
CA SER A 85 7.95 10.76 -12.03
C SER A 85 8.27 9.95 -13.28
N ALA A 86 8.77 10.62 -14.33
CA ALA A 86 9.20 9.95 -15.56
C ALA A 86 10.27 8.88 -15.29
N GLN A 87 11.15 9.11 -14.31
CA GLN A 87 12.18 8.15 -13.88
C GLN A 87 11.54 6.91 -13.24
N SER A 88 10.56 7.08 -12.36
CA SER A 88 9.82 5.97 -11.73
C SER A 88 9.07 5.14 -12.78
N LYS A 89 8.44 5.80 -13.76
CA LYS A 89 7.77 5.12 -14.90
C LYS A 89 8.76 4.31 -15.74
N ALA A 90 9.96 4.86 -16.00
CA ALA A 90 11.00 4.16 -16.74
C ALA A 90 11.55 2.96 -15.95
N PHE A 91 11.77 3.13 -14.64
CA PHE A 91 12.20 2.06 -13.74
C PHE A 91 11.21 0.89 -13.74
N TYR A 92 9.91 1.17 -13.58
CA TYR A 92 8.86 0.14 -13.65
C TYR A 92 8.91 -0.65 -14.97
N LYS A 93 9.01 0.05 -16.11
CA LYS A 93 9.10 -0.60 -17.44
C LYS A 93 10.35 -1.48 -17.57
N THR A 94 11.49 -1.00 -17.10
CA THR A 94 12.75 -1.76 -17.15
C THR A 94 12.71 -2.97 -16.21
N ALA A 95 12.28 -2.80 -14.96
CA ALA A 95 12.17 -3.89 -13.99
C ALA A 95 11.24 -5.00 -14.49
N ARG A 96 10.10 -4.65 -15.10
CA ARG A 96 9.20 -5.62 -15.72
C ARG A 96 9.87 -6.35 -16.89
N LYS A 97 10.60 -5.62 -17.75
CA LYS A 97 11.36 -6.20 -18.86
C LYS A 97 12.53 -7.10 -18.44
N THR A 98 13.11 -6.85 -17.27
CA THR A 98 14.22 -7.66 -16.73
C THR A 98 13.71 -8.89 -15.99
N ASN A 99 12.54 -8.81 -15.34
CA ASN A 99 11.97 -9.92 -14.56
C ASN A 99 11.01 -10.83 -15.36
N GLN A 100 10.73 -10.51 -16.63
CA GLN A 100 10.01 -11.38 -17.57
C GLN A 100 10.90 -12.54 -18.05
N CYS A 101 11.42 -13.36 -17.13
CA CYS A 101 12.09 -14.58 -17.53
C CYS A 101 11.05 -15.63 -17.92
N CYS A 102 11.21 -16.16 -19.15
CA CYS A 102 10.61 -17.39 -19.68
C CYS A 102 9.09 -17.59 -19.51
N ARG A 103 8.31 -17.12 -20.50
CA ARG A 103 7.26 -17.99 -21.04
C ARG A 103 7.98 -19.19 -21.65
N ILE A 104 8.16 -20.26 -20.87
CA ILE A 104 8.54 -21.56 -21.43
C ILE A 104 7.41 -21.94 -22.41
N LEU A 105 7.82 -22.30 -23.61
CA LEU A 105 7.00 -22.75 -24.75
C LEU A 105 5.97 -23.80 -24.35
#